data_AF-A0A932ZDG7-F1
#
_entry.id   AF-A0A932ZDG7-F1
#
_cell.length_a   1.000
_cell.length_b   1.000
_cell.length_c   1.000
_cell.angle_alpha   90.00
_cell.angle_beta   90.00
_cell.angle_gamma   90.00
#
_symmetry.space_group_name_H-M   'P 1'
#
loop_
_entity.id
_entity.type
_entity.pdbx_description
1 polymer ?
#
loop_
_entity_poly.entity_id
_entity_poly.type
_entity_poly.pdbx_seq_one_letter_code
_entity_poly.pdbx_strand_id
1 'polypeptide(L)'
;MKALGLTPLALGIATLFGGSAVLAADPAAINWNSVPPKTLTLFYPAQSTYQWLRSAEHPGAQVVTGDGACLTCHKGQEEKLGNKLVKANKLEPTPIEGKNGVVELSFQVAYDNENAYFRAQWKTNGKAPGDAYPTYRFDGKEWKPFGGPRLNKAVRSNEQPAVYEDRFSIMIDDGAVPGFANQGCWLTCHDGERDSRKQPSADEVKATAFFQAIKKNDVRKYLPSTRTDKLASWEAGKSVEEIAKIKAAGGFLDLIQWRAHRSNPVGMADDGYVLEWRNFDAGANPFASNMDAKTKQPRYMYDEKKFGKKALAEGDINKTGTVLLREQNAVAFDPNAGWKAGDLLPQYFVSSANAKGSAADNKQVKGTWKDGTWTVVWARSLNLANPDDKALKEGKVYNFAFAVHDDNVTSRGHLISFPVTVGFGAKAAIEATKLK
;
A
#
# COMPACT_ATOMS: atom_id res chain seq x y z
N MET A 1 -74.26 8.75 -30.11
CA MET A 1 -73.78 8.99 -28.74
C MET A 1 -72.96 7.77 -28.31
N LYS A 2 -71.63 7.88 -28.32
CA LYS A 2 -70.71 6.87 -27.78
C LYS A 2 -69.84 7.58 -26.75
N ALA A 3 -69.96 7.15 -25.49
CA ALA A 3 -69.20 7.69 -24.36
C ALA A 3 -67.76 7.17 -24.41
N LEU A 4 -66.78 8.08 -24.37
CA LEU A 4 -65.39 7.75 -24.06
C LEU A 4 -65.13 8.14 -22.60
N GLY A 5 -64.74 7.15 -21.79
CA GLY A 5 -64.35 7.32 -20.39
C GLY A 5 -62.97 7.97 -20.27
N LEU A 6 -62.89 8.98 -19.39
CA LEU A 6 -61.67 9.63 -18.95
C LEU A 6 -60.97 8.78 -17.89
N THR A 7 -59.71 8.44 -18.12
CA THR A 7 -58.81 7.81 -17.14
C THR A 7 -58.11 8.92 -16.33
N PRO A 8 -58.03 8.85 -14.99
CA PRO A 8 -57.32 9.86 -14.20
C PRO A 8 -55.81 9.61 -14.24
N LEU A 9 -55.06 10.65 -14.58
CA LEU A 9 -53.60 10.69 -14.56
C LEU A 9 -53.15 10.79 -13.08
N ALA A 10 -52.53 9.74 -12.55
CA ALA A 10 -51.93 9.77 -11.22
C ALA A 10 -50.64 10.61 -11.25
N LEU A 11 -50.66 11.77 -10.58
CA LEU A 11 -49.45 12.57 -10.29
C LEU A 11 -48.61 11.83 -9.24
N GLY A 12 -47.56 11.14 -9.68
CA GLY A 12 -46.53 10.62 -8.79
C GLY A 12 -45.63 11.77 -8.32
N ILE A 13 -45.75 12.16 -7.05
CA ILE A 13 -44.80 13.05 -6.38
C ILE A 13 -43.50 12.26 -6.18
N ALA A 14 -42.52 12.47 -7.06
CA ALA A 14 -41.16 12.00 -6.86
C ALA A 14 -40.50 12.86 -5.78
N THR A 15 -40.47 12.35 -4.55
CA THR A 15 -39.62 12.91 -3.49
C THR A 15 -38.16 12.69 -3.86
N LEU A 16 -37.51 13.74 -4.37
CA LEU A 16 -36.07 13.86 -4.45
C LEU A 16 -35.48 13.83 -3.04
N PHE A 17 -35.01 12.67 -2.60
CA PHE A 17 -34.02 12.60 -1.52
C PHE A 17 -32.69 13.13 -2.06
N GLY A 18 -32.57 14.46 -2.12
CA GLY A 18 -31.28 15.13 -2.23
C GLY A 18 -30.55 14.96 -0.91
N GLY A 19 -29.88 13.83 -0.72
CA GLY A 19 -28.86 13.71 0.32
C GLY A 19 -27.80 14.75 0.03
N SER A 20 -27.73 15.78 0.86
CA SER A 20 -26.58 16.67 0.88
C SER A 20 -25.37 15.78 1.16
N ALA A 21 -24.51 15.58 0.17
CA ALA A 21 -23.17 15.08 0.42
C ALA A 21 -22.49 16.16 1.26
N VAL A 22 -22.57 16.03 2.58
CA VAL A 22 -21.70 16.77 3.49
C VAL A 22 -20.30 16.35 3.07
N LEU A 23 -19.55 17.31 2.54
CA LEU A 23 -18.17 17.06 2.15
C LEU A 23 -17.42 16.77 3.44
N ALA A 24 -16.74 15.60 3.50
CA ALA A 24 -15.83 15.29 4.60
C ALA A 24 -14.93 16.49 4.89
N ALA A 25 -14.64 16.74 6.17
CA ALA A 25 -13.72 17.81 6.53
C ALA A 25 -12.36 17.55 5.87
N ASP A 26 -11.74 18.60 5.30
CA ASP A 26 -10.39 18.47 4.76
C ASP A 26 -9.47 18.00 5.91
N PRO A 27 -8.83 16.82 5.81
CA PRO A 27 -7.97 16.30 6.87
C PRO A 27 -6.78 17.22 7.18
N ALA A 28 -6.42 18.13 6.26
CA ALA A 28 -5.42 19.16 6.51
C ALA A 28 -5.93 20.32 7.38
N ALA A 29 -7.25 20.52 7.49
CA ALA A 29 -7.87 21.57 8.30
C ALA A 29 -8.15 21.14 9.75
N ILE A 30 -8.02 19.85 10.07
CA ILE A 30 -8.18 19.34 11.43
C ILE A 30 -7.13 19.97 12.36
N ASN A 31 -7.57 20.44 13.53
CA ASN A 31 -6.67 20.87 14.58
C ASN A 31 -5.97 19.66 15.23
N TRP A 32 -4.91 19.17 14.61
CA TRP A 32 -4.17 18.01 15.11
C TRP A 32 -3.52 18.24 16.48
N ASN A 33 -3.39 19.48 16.97
CA ASN A 33 -2.90 19.72 18.32
C ASN A 33 -3.89 19.30 19.41
N SER A 34 -5.18 19.14 19.09
CA SER A 34 -6.20 18.63 20.02
C SER A 34 -6.38 17.11 19.97
N VAL A 35 -5.64 16.41 19.10
CA VAL A 35 -5.69 14.95 18.97
C VAL A 35 -4.42 14.37 19.60
N PRO A 36 -4.48 13.52 20.63
CA PRO A 36 -3.28 12.99 21.27
C PRO A 36 -2.44 12.13 20.31
N PRO A 37 -1.13 12.38 20.17
CA PRO A 37 -0.25 11.51 19.40
C PRO A 37 0.12 10.25 20.17
N LYS A 38 0.18 9.13 19.45
CA LYS A 38 0.82 7.90 19.89
C LYS A 38 2.09 7.69 19.08
N THR A 39 3.22 7.62 19.75
CA THR A 39 4.48 7.23 19.13
C THR A 39 4.60 5.70 19.12
N LEU A 40 4.88 5.14 17.95
CA LEU A 40 5.13 3.73 17.71
C LEU A 40 6.54 3.55 17.15
N THR A 41 7.34 2.71 17.80
CA THR A 41 8.65 2.30 17.29
C THR A 41 8.46 1.24 16.20
N LEU A 42 8.62 1.63 14.94
CA LEU A 42 8.65 0.69 13.82
C LEU A 42 10.08 0.17 13.66
N PHE A 43 10.22 -1.11 13.35
CA PHE A 43 11.53 -1.74 13.25
C PHE A 43 11.64 -2.64 12.02
N TYR A 44 12.89 -2.85 11.59
CA TYR A 44 13.22 -3.65 10.41
C TYR A 44 13.12 -5.15 10.74
N PRO A 45 12.25 -5.93 10.06
CA PRO A 45 11.96 -7.30 10.45
C PRO A 45 12.88 -8.36 9.82
N ALA A 46 13.76 -7.95 8.88
CA ALA A 46 14.50 -8.86 8.02
C ALA A 46 13.58 -9.91 7.35
N GLN A 47 14.13 -11.08 7.02
CA GLN A 47 13.36 -12.18 6.44
C GLN A 47 12.84 -13.16 7.51
N SER A 48 12.22 -12.62 8.55
CA SER A 48 11.59 -13.38 9.66
C SER A 48 10.23 -13.93 9.24
N THR A 49 10.21 -14.87 8.29
CA THR A 49 8.98 -15.38 7.67
C THR A 49 8.10 -16.17 8.64
N TYR A 50 6.83 -16.34 8.29
CA TYR A 50 5.82 -17.14 8.98
C TYR A 50 6.33 -18.56 9.29
N GLN A 51 7.03 -19.17 8.31
CA GLN A 51 7.64 -20.49 8.43
C GLN A 51 8.84 -20.46 9.37
N TRP A 52 9.71 -19.45 9.28
CA TRP A 52 10.84 -19.32 10.20
C TRP A 52 10.37 -19.15 11.66
N LEU A 53 9.37 -18.29 11.89
CA LEU A 53 8.79 -18.04 13.21
C LEU A 53 8.20 -19.30 13.87
N ARG A 54 7.84 -20.30 13.09
CA ARG A 54 7.28 -21.60 13.52
C ARG A 54 8.29 -22.75 13.45
N SER A 55 9.54 -22.45 13.08
CA SER A 55 10.60 -23.45 12.99
C SER A 55 11.40 -23.52 14.29
N ALA A 56 12.16 -24.60 14.47
CA ALA A 56 13.08 -24.75 15.60
C ALA A 56 14.17 -23.67 15.66
N GLU A 57 14.40 -22.90 14.57
CA GLU A 57 15.35 -21.79 14.54
C GLU A 57 14.86 -20.57 15.33
N HIS A 58 13.55 -20.46 15.58
CA HIS A 58 12.97 -19.38 16.37
C HIS A 58 12.69 -19.87 17.80
N PRO A 59 13.35 -19.31 18.84
CA PRO A 59 13.15 -19.76 20.23
C PRO A 59 11.70 -19.67 20.73
N GLY A 60 10.90 -18.75 20.17
CA GLY A 60 9.48 -18.58 20.50
C GLY A 60 8.52 -19.42 19.65
N ALA A 61 9.00 -20.40 18.88
CA ALA A 61 8.17 -21.11 17.90
C ALA A 61 6.95 -21.81 18.47
N GLN A 62 7.05 -22.37 19.68
CA GLN A 62 5.90 -23.01 20.34
C GLN A 62 4.79 -22.00 20.67
N VAL A 63 5.16 -20.80 21.13
CA VAL A 63 4.21 -19.71 21.41
C VAL A 63 3.52 -19.28 20.11
N VAL A 64 4.27 -19.02 19.05
CA VAL A 64 3.71 -18.55 17.77
C VAL A 64 2.85 -19.63 17.09
N THR A 65 3.24 -20.90 17.18
CA THR A 65 2.47 -22.03 16.64
C THR A 65 1.14 -22.20 17.38
N GLY A 66 1.12 -21.96 18.68
CA GLY A 66 -0.09 -21.92 19.51
C GLY A 66 -0.88 -20.60 19.43
N ASP A 67 -0.65 -19.79 18.38
CA ASP A 67 -1.27 -18.48 18.16
C ASP A 67 -1.00 -17.41 19.24
N GLY A 68 0.08 -17.57 20.01
CA GLY A 68 0.50 -16.60 21.02
C GLY A 68 1.07 -15.31 20.42
N ALA A 69 0.92 -14.21 21.16
CA ALA A 69 1.32 -12.88 20.71
C ALA A 69 2.85 -12.70 20.69
N CYS A 70 3.37 -12.04 19.65
CA CYS A 70 4.80 -11.70 19.55
C CYS A 70 5.29 -10.90 20.75
N LEU A 71 4.43 -10.01 21.27
CA LEU A 71 4.72 -9.15 22.42
C LEU A 71 4.89 -9.93 23.74
N THR A 72 4.51 -11.20 23.80
CA THR A 72 4.77 -12.06 24.99
C THR A 72 6.27 -12.14 25.29
N CYS A 73 7.10 -12.18 24.25
CA CYS A 73 8.57 -12.27 24.37
C CYS A 73 9.29 -10.99 23.92
N HIS A 74 8.67 -10.18 23.06
CA HIS A 74 9.33 -9.04 22.40
C HIS A 74 8.83 -7.65 22.83
N LYS A 75 8.06 -7.54 23.91
CA LYS A 75 7.63 -6.23 24.44
C LYS A 75 8.84 -5.32 24.73
N GLY A 76 8.87 -4.15 24.11
CA GLY A 76 9.93 -3.15 24.30
C GLY A 76 11.27 -3.53 23.67
N GLN A 77 11.30 -4.49 22.75
CA GLN A 77 12.52 -4.94 22.06
C GLN A 77 12.63 -4.42 20.63
N GLU A 78 11.68 -3.62 20.15
CA GLU A 78 11.59 -3.11 18.78
C GLU A 78 12.92 -2.49 18.32
N GLU A 79 13.50 -1.60 19.13
CA GLU A 79 14.77 -0.96 18.80
C GLU A 79 15.93 -1.95 18.71
N LYS A 80 16.04 -2.83 19.72
CA LYS A 80 17.07 -3.87 19.78
C LYS A 80 16.97 -4.83 18.60
N LEU A 81 15.75 -5.26 18.26
CA LEU A 81 15.48 -6.17 17.15
C LEU A 81 15.82 -5.49 15.83
N GLY A 82 15.30 -4.30 15.58
CA GLY A 82 15.55 -3.54 14.35
C GLY A 82 17.04 -3.33 14.09
N ASN A 83 17.78 -2.82 15.08
CA ASN A 83 19.21 -2.54 14.97
C ASN A 83 20.06 -3.81 14.78
N LYS A 84 19.58 -4.96 15.28
CA LYS A 84 20.22 -6.26 15.05
C LYS A 84 19.90 -6.81 13.67
N LEU A 85 18.63 -6.78 13.27
CA LEU A 85 18.11 -7.45 12.08
C LEU A 85 18.46 -6.73 10.78
N VAL A 86 18.66 -5.41 10.81
CA VAL A 86 19.04 -4.63 9.61
C VAL A 86 20.47 -4.90 9.13
N LYS A 87 21.32 -5.48 9.98
CA LYS A 87 22.73 -5.82 9.69
C LYS A 87 22.84 -7.26 9.15
N ALA A 88 23.97 -7.58 8.53
CA ALA A 88 24.24 -8.94 8.04
C ALA A 88 24.02 -9.99 9.13
N ASN A 89 23.09 -10.91 8.89
CA ASN A 89 22.79 -12.04 9.77
C ASN A 89 22.06 -13.15 9.00
N LYS A 90 21.70 -14.26 9.65
CA LYS A 90 21.02 -15.40 9.00
C LYS A 90 19.68 -15.03 8.34
N LEU A 91 18.96 -14.07 8.90
CA LEU A 91 17.68 -13.57 8.38
C LEU A 91 17.84 -12.38 7.44
N GLU A 92 19.03 -11.78 7.38
CA GLU A 92 19.36 -10.66 6.49
C GLU A 92 20.69 -10.93 5.77
N PRO A 93 20.70 -11.84 4.78
CA PRO A 93 21.91 -12.19 4.04
C PRO A 93 22.37 -11.08 3.09
N THR A 94 21.51 -10.08 2.82
CA THR A 94 21.77 -9.02 1.85
C THR A 94 21.32 -7.67 2.41
N PRO A 95 21.97 -7.21 3.50
CA PRO A 95 21.58 -5.98 4.19
C PRO A 95 21.78 -4.77 3.28
N ILE A 96 20.98 -3.73 3.54
CA ILE A 96 21.06 -2.45 2.86
C ILE A 96 21.98 -1.55 3.70
N GLU A 97 23.10 -1.12 3.12
CA GLU A 97 24.07 -0.25 3.80
C GLU A 97 23.42 1.07 4.28
N GLY A 98 23.68 1.47 5.53
CA GLY A 98 23.15 2.71 6.08
C GLY A 98 21.62 2.77 6.24
N LYS A 99 20.90 1.65 6.08
CA LYS A 99 19.46 1.59 6.36
C LYS A 99 19.22 1.66 7.86
N ASN A 100 18.27 2.50 8.26
CA ASN A 100 17.81 2.54 9.65
C ASN A 100 17.15 1.22 10.04
N GLY A 101 17.54 0.67 11.18
CA GLY A 101 16.86 -0.48 11.77
C GLY A 101 15.53 -0.12 12.43
N VAL A 102 15.32 1.17 12.72
CA VAL A 102 14.22 1.68 13.54
C VAL A 102 13.76 3.05 13.02
N VAL A 103 12.47 3.33 13.11
CA VAL A 103 11.89 4.66 12.90
C VAL A 103 10.76 4.89 13.90
N GLU A 104 10.69 6.10 14.45
CA GLU A 104 9.56 6.52 15.27
C GLU A 104 8.43 7.06 14.38
N LEU A 105 7.27 6.43 14.48
CA LEU A 105 6.04 6.87 13.83
C LEU A 105 5.16 7.57 14.86
N SER A 106 4.93 8.87 14.70
CA SER A 106 3.88 9.58 15.43
C SER A 106 2.55 9.40 14.71
N PHE A 107 1.62 8.69 15.32
CA PHE A 107 0.30 8.41 14.77
C PHE A 107 -0.79 9.09 15.60
N GLN A 108 -1.73 9.74 14.93
CA GLN A 108 -2.91 10.35 15.52
C GLN A 108 -4.13 9.89 14.76
N VAL A 109 -5.23 9.67 15.48
CA VAL A 109 -6.49 9.26 14.88
C VAL A 109 -7.65 10.03 15.52
N ALA A 110 -8.50 10.54 14.65
CA ALA A 110 -9.74 11.22 15.00
C ALA A 110 -10.88 10.68 14.14
N TYR A 111 -12.13 10.97 14.51
CA TYR A 111 -13.28 10.60 13.70
C TYR A 111 -14.47 11.54 13.96
N ASP A 112 -15.34 11.69 12.97
CA ASP A 112 -16.66 12.30 13.13
C ASP A 112 -17.75 11.26 12.80
N ASN A 113 -18.97 11.69 12.48
CA ASN A 113 -20.06 10.76 12.16
C ASN A 113 -19.90 10.08 10.79
N GLU A 114 -19.01 10.58 9.93
CA GLU A 114 -18.87 10.16 8.54
C GLU A 114 -17.51 9.54 8.26
N ASN A 115 -16.43 10.07 8.84
CA ASN A 115 -15.06 9.76 8.46
C ASN A 115 -14.15 9.48 9.66
N ALA A 116 -13.23 8.55 9.47
CA ALA A 116 -12.00 8.44 10.24
C ALA A 116 -10.93 9.31 9.59
N TYR A 117 -10.13 9.96 10.44
CA TYR A 117 -9.02 10.78 10.04
C TYR A 117 -7.73 10.25 10.66
N PHE A 118 -6.71 10.07 9.84
CA PHE A 118 -5.39 9.65 10.28
C PHE A 118 -4.36 10.74 10.01
N ARG A 119 -3.42 10.89 10.96
CA ARG A 119 -2.19 11.63 10.74
C ARG A 119 -1.00 10.81 11.15
N ALA A 120 -0.06 10.67 10.23
CA ALA A 120 1.17 9.93 10.41
C ALA A 120 2.37 10.85 10.15
N GLN A 121 3.35 10.82 11.05
CA GLN A 121 4.61 11.53 10.87
C GLN A 121 5.80 10.62 11.17
N TRP A 122 6.80 10.64 10.30
CA TRP A 122 8.06 9.93 10.51
C TRP A 122 9.23 10.68 9.88
N LYS A 123 10.40 10.58 10.50
CA LYS A 123 11.65 11.06 9.92
C LYS A 123 12.13 10.07 8.87
N THR A 124 12.40 10.54 7.66
CA THR A 124 12.96 9.72 6.58
C THR A 124 14.46 9.54 6.76
N ASN A 125 14.98 8.37 6.38
CA ASN A 125 16.42 8.17 6.19
C ASN A 125 16.94 8.90 4.94
N GLY A 126 16.09 9.03 3.92
CA GLY A 126 16.40 9.74 2.68
C GLY A 126 16.58 11.25 2.88
N LYS A 127 17.46 11.86 2.08
CA LYS A 127 17.71 13.32 2.03
C LYS A 127 16.70 14.09 1.18
N ALA A 128 15.88 13.38 0.42
CA ALA A 128 14.84 13.89 -0.46
C ALA A 128 13.51 13.22 -0.06
N PRO A 129 12.35 13.79 -0.44
CA PRO A 129 11.04 13.22 -0.11
C PRO A 129 10.81 11.78 -0.58
N GLY A 130 11.59 11.24 -1.53
CA GLY A 130 11.30 9.93 -2.07
C GLY A 130 9.99 9.92 -2.88
N ASP A 131 9.69 11.04 -3.54
CA ASP A 131 8.56 11.17 -4.50
C ASP A 131 8.95 10.78 -5.93
N ALA A 132 10.19 10.30 -6.12
CA ALA A 132 10.69 9.73 -7.36
C ALA A 132 10.31 8.25 -7.53
N TYR A 133 10.25 7.80 -8.79
CA TYR A 133 10.00 6.39 -9.13
C TYR A 133 10.83 6.00 -10.37
N PRO A 134 11.14 4.70 -10.56
CA PRO A 134 11.78 4.22 -11.77
C PRO A 134 11.15 4.74 -13.07
N THR A 135 11.99 4.93 -14.08
CA THR A 135 11.62 5.44 -15.40
C THR A 135 11.80 4.36 -16.47
N TYR A 136 11.39 4.65 -17.69
CA TYR A 136 11.86 4.01 -18.89
C TYR A 136 12.91 4.91 -19.54
N ARG A 137 14.07 4.35 -19.88
CA ARG A 137 15.15 5.01 -20.62
C ARG A 137 15.13 4.55 -22.06
N PHE A 138 15.17 5.49 -22.99
CA PHE A 138 15.36 5.19 -24.39
C PHE A 138 16.82 4.84 -24.67
N ASP A 139 17.08 3.69 -25.30
CA ASP A 139 18.44 3.23 -25.63
C ASP A 139 18.91 3.62 -27.04
N GLY A 140 18.09 4.39 -27.76
CA GLY A 140 18.27 4.71 -29.18
C GLY A 140 17.38 3.89 -30.11
N LYS A 141 16.77 2.82 -29.61
CA LYS A 141 15.86 1.95 -30.36
C LYS A 141 14.56 1.67 -29.59
N GLU A 142 14.65 1.35 -28.31
CA GLU A 142 13.54 0.93 -27.47
C GLU A 142 13.59 1.53 -26.06
N TRP A 143 12.46 1.46 -25.35
CA TRP A 143 12.29 1.96 -24.00
C TRP A 143 12.49 0.83 -23.00
N LYS A 144 13.52 0.94 -22.15
CA LYS A 144 13.89 -0.08 -21.15
C LYS A 144 13.72 0.44 -19.72
N PRO A 145 13.34 -0.41 -18.75
CA PRO A 145 13.31 -0.01 -17.34
C PRO A 145 14.66 0.58 -16.89
N PHE A 146 14.61 1.70 -16.17
CA PHE A 146 15.78 2.39 -15.65
C PHE A 146 15.55 2.85 -14.20
N GLY A 147 16.54 2.55 -13.35
CA GLY A 147 16.46 2.70 -11.91
C GLY A 147 15.65 1.59 -11.21
N GLY A 148 15.82 1.49 -9.90
CA GLY A 148 15.12 0.49 -9.10
C GLY A 148 15.31 0.65 -7.61
N PRO A 149 14.65 -0.17 -6.79
CA PRO A 149 14.82 -0.14 -5.35
C PRO A 149 16.21 -0.64 -4.93
N ARG A 150 16.71 -0.20 -3.77
CA ARG A 150 18.05 -0.55 -3.24
C ARG A 150 18.32 -2.06 -3.09
N LEU A 151 17.26 -2.87 -2.97
CA LEU A 151 17.36 -4.34 -2.90
C LEU A 151 17.55 -5.02 -4.27
N ASN A 152 17.24 -4.32 -5.36
CA ASN A 152 17.39 -4.86 -6.70
C ASN A 152 18.86 -5.18 -6.99
N LYS A 153 19.14 -6.34 -7.59
CA LYS A 153 20.49 -6.80 -7.90
C LYS A 153 21.29 -5.77 -8.72
N ALA A 154 20.69 -5.19 -9.76
CA ALA A 154 21.34 -4.20 -10.62
C ALA A 154 21.66 -2.90 -9.90
N VAL A 155 20.84 -2.52 -8.90
CA VAL A 155 21.13 -1.35 -8.06
C VAL A 155 22.27 -1.65 -7.09
N ARG A 156 22.29 -2.85 -6.50
CA ARG A 156 23.36 -3.28 -5.61
C ARG A 156 24.71 -3.46 -6.30
N SER A 157 24.72 -3.80 -7.58
CA SER A 157 25.94 -3.85 -8.40
C SER A 157 26.30 -2.52 -9.06
N ASN A 158 25.59 -1.42 -8.74
CA ASN A 158 25.76 -0.10 -9.34
C ASN A 158 25.52 -0.03 -10.86
N GLU A 159 24.84 -1.02 -11.45
CA GLU A 159 24.42 -1.01 -12.86
C GLU A 159 23.22 -0.09 -13.11
N GLN A 160 22.41 0.17 -12.08
CA GLN A 160 21.22 1.00 -12.13
C GLN A 160 21.14 1.93 -10.91
N PRO A 161 20.59 3.14 -11.03
CA PRO A 161 20.45 4.04 -9.90
C PRO A 161 19.38 3.58 -8.91
N ALA A 162 19.58 3.87 -7.63
CA ALA A 162 18.57 3.67 -6.59
C ALA A 162 17.47 4.74 -6.69
N VAL A 163 16.26 4.32 -7.03
CA VAL A 163 15.08 5.17 -7.17
C VAL A 163 13.86 4.33 -6.79
N TYR A 164 13.15 4.73 -5.74
CA TYR A 164 11.86 4.16 -5.40
C TYR A 164 11.09 5.07 -4.45
N GLU A 165 9.77 5.02 -4.54
CA GLU A 165 8.92 5.89 -3.73
C GLU A 165 8.89 5.53 -2.24
N ASP A 166 8.78 6.55 -1.41
CA ASP A 166 8.40 6.44 0.00
C ASP A 166 6.92 6.09 0.14
N ARG A 167 6.58 5.33 1.19
CA ARG A 167 5.20 4.85 1.45
C ARG A 167 4.89 4.76 2.92
N PHE A 168 3.62 5.02 3.23
CA PHE A 168 3.02 4.73 4.52
C PHE A 168 1.85 3.78 4.32
N SER A 169 1.81 2.69 5.07
CA SER A 169 0.82 1.62 4.90
C SER A 169 0.12 1.32 6.21
N ILE A 170 -1.16 1.01 6.12
CA ILE A 170 -1.97 0.56 7.24
C ILE A 170 -2.62 -0.77 6.86
N MET A 171 -2.45 -1.79 7.70
CA MET A 171 -3.27 -2.99 7.68
C MET A 171 -4.35 -2.90 8.74
N ILE A 172 -5.59 -3.24 8.38
CA ILE A 172 -6.74 -3.19 9.29
C ILE A 172 -7.42 -4.55 9.34
N ASP A 173 -7.75 -4.99 10.55
CA ASP A 173 -8.54 -6.17 10.86
C ASP A 173 -9.64 -5.81 11.85
N ASP A 174 -10.83 -6.34 11.61
CA ASP A 174 -12.03 -6.22 12.44
C ASP A 174 -12.20 -7.38 13.44
N GLY A 175 -11.17 -8.23 13.57
CA GLY A 175 -11.17 -9.43 14.40
C GLY A 175 -11.57 -10.69 13.64
N ALA A 176 -11.88 -10.59 12.34
CA ALA A 176 -12.25 -11.75 11.52
C ALA A 176 -11.04 -12.55 11.03
N VAL A 177 -9.82 -12.02 11.10
CA VAL A 177 -8.60 -12.72 10.67
C VAL A 177 -7.92 -13.41 11.86
N PRO A 178 -7.94 -14.77 11.93
CA PRO A 178 -7.34 -15.49 13.05
C PRO A 178 -5.86 -15.17 13.22
N GLY A 179 -5.47 -14.89 14.47
CA GLY A 179 -4.09 -14.59 14.87
C GLY A 179 -3.59 -13.18 14.59
N PHE A 180 -4.34 -12.33 13.87
CA PHE A 180 -3.81 -11.02 13.47
C PHE A 180 -3.61 -10.09 14.68
N ALA A 181 -4.53 -10.11 15.65
CA ALA A 181 -4.38 -9.40 16.93
C ALA A 181 -3.08 -9.75 17.67
N ASN A 182 -2.59 -10.99 17.51
CA ASN A 182 -1.43 -11.51 18.23
C ASN A 182 -0.13 -11.36 17.44
N GLN A 183 -0.19 -11.56 16.12
CA GLN A 183 0.98 -11.73 15.26
C GLN A 183 1.13 -10.64 14.19
N GLY A 184 0.10 -9.81 13.97
CA GLY A 184 0.12 -8.69 13.02
C GLY A 184 0.54 -9.10 11.61
N CYS A 185 1.33 -8.24 10.96
CA CYS A 185 1.71 -8.41 9.56
C CYS A 185 2.63 -9.62 9.27
N TRP A 186 3.17 -10.30 10.30
CA TRP A 186 3.91 -11.55 10.10
C TRP A 186 3.02 -12.69 9.60
N LEU A 187 1.69 -12.61 9.83
CA LEU A 187 0.75 -13.52 9.19
C LEU A 187 0.80 -13.47 7.67
N THR A 188 1.32 -12.39 7.09
CA THR A 188 1.35 -12.20 5.64
C THR A 188 2.78 -12.14 5.08
N CYS A 189 3.75 -12.72 5.78
CA CYS A 189 5.15 -12.69 5.38
C CYS A 189 5.68 -14.10 5.30
N HIS A 190 5.69 -14.68 4.11
CA HIS A 190 6.03 -16.09 3.91
C HIS A 190 7.35 -16.28 3.16
N ASP A 191 7.92 -17.47 3.31
CA ASP A 191 8.88 -18.02 2.35
C ASP A 191 8.23 -18.03 0.94
N GLY A 192 9.03 -17.79 -0.09
CA GLY A 192 8.58 -17.74 -1.48
C GLY A 192 8.16 -16.35 -1.95
N GLU A 193 7.83 -15.42 -1.05
CA GLU A 193 7.49 -14.05 -1.47
C GLU A 193 8.62 -13.35 -2.23
N ARG A 194 8.25 -12.43 -3.12
CA ARG A 194 9.23 -11.60 -3.84
C ARG A 194 10.19 -10.89 -2.87
N ASP A 195 11.48 -11.02 -3.16
CA ASP A 195 12.62 -10.54 -2.38
C ASP A 195 12.77 -11.20 -0.99
N SER A 196 12.10 -12.32 -0.73
CA SER A 196 12.13 -13.10 0.52
C SER A 196 12.98 -14.38 0.39
N ARG A 197 12.99 -15.20 1.45
CA ARG A 197 13.66 -16.51 1.48
C ARG A 197 12.97 -17.46 0.52
N LYS A 198 13.75 -18.35 -0.12
CA LYS A 198 13.24 -19.43 -0.99
C LYS A 198 12.30 -18.92 -2.09
N GLN A 199 12.58 -17.73 -2.63
CA GLN A 199 11.80 -17.16 -3.72
C GLN A 199 11.86 -18.06 -4.97
N PRO A 200 10.73 -18.57 -5.49
CA PRO A 200 10.68 -19.31 -6.74
C PRO A 200 10.84 -18.38 -7.94
N SER A 201 11.24 -18.95 -9.07
CA SER A 201 11.17 -18.31 -10.37
C SER A 201 9.73 -18.08 -10.82
N ALA A 202 9.52 -17.13 -11.73
CA ALA A 202 8.19 -16.86 -12.27
C ALA A 202 7.60 -18.08 -13.02
N ASP A 203 8.45 -18.94 -13.60
CA ASP A 203 7.99 -20.12 -14.34
C ASP A 203 7.60 -21.26 -13.40
N GLU A 204 8.30 -21.45 -12.28
CA GLU A 204 7.86 -22.33 -11.20
C GLU A 204 6.50 -21.91 -10.66
N VAL A 205 6.29 -20.61 -10.42
CA VAL A 205 4.99 -20.09 -9.94
C VAL A 205 3.88 -20.38 -10.95
N LYS A 206 4.07 -20.04 -12.23
CA LYS A 206 3.09 -20.29 -13.31
C LYS A 206 2.80 -21.78 -13.52
N ALA A 207 3.73 -22.67 -13.19
CA ALA A 207 3.52 -24.10 -13.31
C ALA A 207 2.59 -24.68 -12.24
N THR A 208 2.35 -23.96 -11.13
CA THR A 208 1.45 -24.42 -10.07
C THR A 208 -0.02 -24.20 -10.41
N ALA A 209 -0.85 -25.22 -10.17
CA ALA A 209 -2.28 -25.17 -10.44
C ALA A 209 -2.99 -24.02 -9.71
N PHE A 210 -2.57 -23.72 -8.48
CA PHE A 210 -3.13 -22.62 -7.70
C PHE A 210 -2.90 -21.25 -8.35
N PHE A 211 -1.66 -20.93 -8.75
CA PHE A 211 -1.36 -19.63 -9.37
C PHE A 211 -1.94 -19.49 -10.78
N GLN A 212 -2.11 -20.60 -11.50
CA GLN A 212 -2.89 -20.63 -12.74
C GLN A 212 -4.36 -20.23 -12.48
N ALA A 213 -4.98 -20.79 -11.43
CA ALA A 213 -6.37 -20.50 -11.08
C ALA A 213 -6.59 -19.03 -10.70
N ILE A 214 -5.68 -18.42 -9.92
CA ILE A 214 -5.76 -17.00 -9.52
C ILE A 214 -5.13 -16.04 -10.54
N LYS A 215 -4.60 -16.55 -11.65
CA LYS A 215 -3.99 -15.79 -12.76
C LYS A 215 -2.86 -14.86 -12.31
N LYS A 216 -1.98 -15.36 -11.44
CA LYS A 216 -0.80 -14.64 -10.94
C LYS A 216 0.49 -15.37 -11.34
N ASN A 217 1.60 -14.65 -11.35
CA ASN A 217 2.91 -15.16 -11.77
C ASN A 217 4.03 -14.81 -10.80
N ASP A 218 3.70 -14.23 -9.64
CA ASP A 218 4.60 -13.94 -8.54
C ASP A 218 3.92 -14.19 -7.19
N VAL A 219 4.71 -14.60 -6.20
CA VAL A 219 4.24 -14.75 -4.82
C VAL A 219 4.35 -13.39 -4.11
N ARG A 220 3.25 -12.95 -3.52
CA ARG A 220 3.15 -11.74 -2.68
C ARG A 220 2.52 -12.11 -1.34
N LYS A 221 2.30 -11.12 -0.47
CA LYS A 221 1.58 -11.29 0.79
C LYS A 221 0.27 -12.08 0.59
N TYR A 222 0.01 -13.04 1.46
CA TYR A 222 -1.22 -13.82 1.53
C TYR A 222 -1.49 -14.22 2.99
N LEU A 223 -2.68 -14.75 3.28
CA LEU A 223 -3.10 -15.22 4.59
C LEU A 223 -2.99 -16.74 4.69
N PRO A 224 -2.60 -17.30 5.86
CA PRO A 224 -2.52 -18.74 6.07
C PRO A 224 -3.87 -19.46 5.85
N SER A 225 -4.98 -18.78 6.14
CA SER A 225 -6.35 -19.30 5.94
C SER A 225 -6.64 -19.72 4.51
N THR A 226 -5.90 -19.18 3.53
CA THR A 226 -6.06 -19.47 2.09
C THR A 226 -5.17 -20.61 1.59
N ARG A 227 -4.44 -21.27 2.50
CA ARG A 227 -3.60 -22.44 2.21
C ARG A 227 -4.19 -23.70 2.84
N THR A 228 -3.81 -24.85 2.28
CA THR A 228 -4.28 -26.17 2.71
C THR A 228 -3.36 -26.80 3.75
N ASP A 229 -2.10 -26.36 3.83
CA ASP A 229 -1.10 -26.87 4.76
C ASP A 229 -0.87 -25.93 5.95
N LYS A 230 -0.36 -26.48 7.06
CA LYS A 230 -0.17 -25.74 8.33
C LYS A 230 0.89 -24.64 8.25
N LEU A 231 1.91 -24.84 7.41
CA LEU A 231 2.99 -23.86 7.22
C LEU A 231 2.66 -22.83 6.14
N ALA A 232 1.46 -22.92 5.56
CA ALA A 232 0.99 -22.02 4.53
C ALA A 232 2.00 -21.87 3.39
N SER A 233 2.43 -23.00 2.82
CA SER A 233 3.30 -23.07 1.65
C SER A 233 2.65 -22.31 0.48
N TRP A 234 3.43 -21.57 -0.30
CA TRP A 234 2.87 -20.63 -1.28
C TRP A 234 2.06 -21.35 -2.37
N GLU A 235 2.49 -22.55 -2.76
CA GLU A 235 1.89 -23.41 -3.78
C GLU A 235 0.62 -24.13 -3.31
N ALA A 236 0.43 -24.29 -1.99
CA ALA A 236 -0.63 -25.10 -1.38
C ALA A 236 -1.94 -24.31 -1.21
N GLY A 237 -2.38 -23.61 -2.26
CA GLY A 237 -3.60 -22.80 -2.19
C GLY A 237 -4.89 -23.62 -2.15
N LYS A 238 -5.89 -23.09 -1.44
CA LYS A 238 -7.28 -23.59 -1.49
C LYS A 238 -7.92 -23.33 -2.85
N SER A 239 -9.06 -23.97 -3.10
CA SER A 239 -9.87 -23.69 -4.29
C SER A 239 -10.37 -22.24 -4.30
N VAL A 240 -10.64 -21.70 -5.49
CA VAL A 240 -11.17 -20.33 -5.63
C VAL A 240 -12.54 -20.16 -4.96
N GLU A 241 -13.34 -21.23 -4.91
CA GLU A 241 -14.63 -21.28 -4.22
C GLU A 241 -14.46 -21.19 -2.69
N GLU A 242 -13.48 -21.89 -2.12
CA GLU A 242 -13.17 -21.79 -0.70
C GLU A 242 -12.63 -20.40 -0.33
N ILE A 243 -11.77 -19.83 -1.19
CA ILE A 243 -11.24 -18.47 -1.00
C ILE A 243 -12.36 -17.44 -1.04
N ALA A 244 -13.32 -17.58 -1.97
CA ALA A 244 -14.48 -16.70 -2.03
C ALA A 244 -15.34 -16.77 -0.76
N LYS A 245 -15.51 -17.96 -0.16
CA LYS A 245 -16.20 -18.13 1.13
C LYS A 245 -15.45 -17.43 2.28
N ILE A 246 -14.13 -17.54 2.32
CA ILE A 246 -13.30 -16.83 3.31
C ILE A 246 -13.49 -15.32 3.16
N LYS A 247 -13.43 -14.79 1.92
CA LYS A 247 -13.66 -13.37 1.66
C LYS A 247 -15.05 -12.92 2.12
N ALA A 248 -16.09 -13.67 1.75
CA ALA A 248 -17.47 -13.35 2.12
C ALA A 248 -17.72 -13.36 3.63
N ALA A 249 -16.95 -14.14 4.39
CA ALA A 249 -16.96 -14.15 5.85
C ALA A 249 -16.10 -13.02 6.48
N GLY A 250 -15.50 -12.14 5.67
CA GLY A 250 -14.61 -11.08 6.13
C GLY A 250 -13.19 -11.54 6.46
N GLY A 251 -12.77 -12.75 6.08
CA GLY A 251 -11.47 -13.34 6.43
C GLY A 251 -10.28 -12.78 5.63
N PHE A 252 -10.25 -11.46 5.39
CA PHE A 252 -9.18 -10.73 4.70
C PHE A 252 -8.69 -9.55 5.56
N LEU A 253 -7.47 -9.07 5.28
CA LEU A 253 -6.96 -7.83 5.86
C LEU A 253 -7.12 -6.69 4.87
N ASP A 254 -7.61 -5.55 5.35
CA ASP A 254 -7.51 -4.30 4.61
C ASP A 254 -6.03 -3.89 4.48
N LEU A 255 -5.63 -3.31 3.37
CA LEU A 255 -4.29 -2.79 3.12
C LEU A 255 -4.34 -1.53 2.26
N ILE A 256 -4.45 -0.40 2.95
CA ILE A 256 -4.41 0.94 2.37
C ILE A 256 -2.99 1.50 2.44
N GLN A 257 -2.52 2.17 1.37
CA GLN A 257 -1.19 2.79 1.35
C GLN A 257 -1.17 4.16 0.68
N TRP A 258 -0.60 5.12 1.40
CA TRP A 258 -0.17 6.37 0.81
C TRP A 258 1.17 6.15 0.09
N ARG A 259 1.27 6.65 -1.14
CA ARG A 259 2.44 6.50 -2.01
C ARG A 259 2.92 7.86 -2.51
N ALA A 260 4.17 8.20 -2.20
CA ALA A 260 4.73 9.52 -2.50
C ALA A 260 4.68 9.88 -4.00
N HIS A 261 4.98 8.94 -4.90
CA HIS A 261 4.91 9.18 -6.35
C HIS A 261 3.52 8.84 -6.91
N ARG A 262 2.98 7.66 -6.57
CA ARG A 262 1.83 7.10 -7.29
C ARG A 262 0.45 7.57 -6.83
N SER A 263 0.32 8.22 -5.68
CA SER A 263 -0.99 8.64 -5.16
C SER A 263 -1.00 10.06 -4.60
N ASN A 264 0.07 10.47 -3.90
CA ASN A 264 0.18 11.79 -3.29
C ASN A 264 -0.06 12.97 -4.24
N PRO A 265 0.48 12.98 -5.48
CA PRO A 265 0.37 14.14 -6.38
C PRO A 265 -1.06 14.48 -6.82
N VAL A 266 -1.99 13.54 -6.63
CA VAL A 266 -3.41 13.72 -6.96
C VAL A 266 -4.31 13.66 -5.72
N GLY A 267 -3.73 13.74 -4.52
CA GLY A 267 -4.48 13.81 -3.27
C GLY A 267 -5.12 12.48 -2.84
N MET A 268 -4.56 11.35 -3.24
CA MET A 268 -5.16 10.03 -3.02
C MET A 268 -4.22 9.06 -2.29
N ALA A 269 -4.77 7.91 -1.89
CA ALA A 269 -4.02 6.71 -1.52
C ALA A 269 -4.47 5.49 -2.34
N ASP A 270 -3.64 4.46 -2.41
CA ASP A 270 -4.07 3.18 -2.96
C ASP A 270 -4.94 2.41 -1.96
N ASP A 271 -5.81 1.56 -2.52
CA ASP A 271 -6.75 0.76 -1.75
C ASP A 271 -6.71 -0.70 -2.20
N GLY A 272 -6.71 -1.62 -1.23
CA GLY A 272 -6.46 -3.02 -1.48
C GLY A 272 -6.59 -3.88 -0.23
N TYR A 273 -6.43 -5.19 -0.42
CA TYR A 273 -6.55 -6.16 0.67
C TYR A 273 -5.57 -7.32 0.52
N VAL A 274 -5.32 -8.03 1.62
CA VAL A 274 -4.56 -9.28 1.64
C VAL A 274 -5.50 -10.43 1.95
N LEU A 275 -5.55 -11.40 1.03
CA LEU A 275 -6.27 -12.67 1.20
C LEU A 275 -5.42 -13.81 0.65
N GLU A 276 -5.69 -14.30 -0.56
CA GLU A 276 -4.93 -15.37 -1.21
C GLU A 276 -3.65 -14.84 -1.89
N TRP A 277 -3.64 -13.52 -2.09
CA TRP A 277 -2.59 -12.71 -2.68
C TRP A 277 -2.79 -11.25 -2.23
N ARG A 278 -1.85 -10.35 -2.53
CA ARG A 278 -1.96 -8.90 -2.25
C ARG A 278 -2.74 -8.21 -3.36
N ASN A 279 -4.05 -8.09 -3.17
CA ASN A 279 -4.98 -7.56 -4.15
C ASN A 279 -5.13 -6.04 -4.06
N PHE A 280 -5.61 -5.45 -5.16
CA PHE A 280 -6.22 -4.14 -5.14
C PHE A 280 -7.72 -4.31 -5.09
N ASP A 281 -8.38 -3.30 -4.58
CA ASP A 281 -9.83 -3.22 -4.53
C ASP A 281 -10.46 -3.15 -5.93
N ALA A 282 -11.74 -3.49 -5.99
CA ALA A 282 -12.50 -3.44 -7.23
C ALA A 282 -12.50 -2.02 -7.82
N GLY A 283 -12.16 -1.91 -9.11
CA GLY A 283 -12.13 -0.64 -9.83
C GLY A 283 -10.76 -0.31 -10.40
N ALA A 284 -10.35 0.96 -10.32
CA ALA A 284 -9.06 1.42 -10.80
C ALA A 284 -8.40 2.38 -9.81
N ASN A 285 -7.10 2.21 -9.65
CA ASN A 285 -6.23 3.06 -8.83
C ASN A 285 -5.88 4.38 -9.56
N PRO A 286 -5.37 5.39 -8.84
CA PRO A 286 -4.96 6.68 -9.43
C PRO A 286 -3.70 6.61 -10.31
N PHE A 287 -3.12 5.43 -10.55
CA PHE A 287 -1.93 5.25 -11.36
C PHE A 287 -2.07 4.06 -12.30
N ALA A 288 -1.41 4.13 -13.44
CA ALA A 288 -1.34 3.01 -14.38
C ALA A 288 0.02 2.95 -15.08
N SER A 289 0.39 1.75 -15.53
CA SER A 289 1.61 1.55 -16.32
C SER A 289 1.60 2.51 -17.51
N ASN A 290 2.68 3.28 -17.64
CA ASN A 290 2.91 4.12 -18.79
C ASN A 290 3.43 3.28 -19.98
N MET A 291 3.79 2.02 -19.81
CA MET A 291 4.09 1.13 -20.95
C MET A 291 2.82 0.51 -21.50
N ASP A 292 2.60 0.63 -22.80
CA ASP A 292 1.58 -0.12 -23.53
C ASP A 292 2.07 -1.55 -23.80
N ALA A 293 1.28 -2.53 -23.35
CA ALA A 293 1.69 -3.93 -23.41
C ALA A 293 1.77 -4.50 -24.83
N LYS A 294 1.06 -3.91 -25.80
CA LYS A 294 1.01 -4.39 -27.20
C LYS A 294 2.14 -3.77 -28.02
N THR A 295 2.25 -2.45 -27.97
CA THR A 295 3.21 -1.69 -28.79
C THR A 295 4.61 -1.64 -28.18
N LYS A 296 4.75 -1.93 -26.88
CA LYS A 296 6.00 -1.77 -26.12
C LYS A 296 6.53 -0.32 -26.16
N GLN A 297 5.62 0.64 -26.23
CA GLN A 297 5.91 2.06 -26.21
C GLN A 297 5.26 2.74 -25.00
N PRO A 298 5.81 3.87 -24.52
CA PRO A 298 5.13 4.72 -23.56
C PRO A 298 3.75 5.16 -24.08
N ARG A 299 2.79 5.37 -23.17
CA ARG A 299 1.43 5.85 -23.48
C ARG A 299 1.38 7.36 -23.48
N TYR A 300 2.17 7.97 -22.59
CA TYR A 300 2.26 9.40 -22.39
C TYR A 300 3.71 9.86 -22.30
N MET A 301 3.94 11.09 -22.75
CA MET A 301 5.17 11.86 -22.59
C MET A 301 4.85 13.20 -21.95
N TYR A 302 5.87 13.98 -21.56
CA TYR A 302 5.63 15.32 -21.03
C TYR A 302 5.16 16.28 -22.11
N ASP A 303 4.20 17.12 -21.76
CA ASP A 303 3.80 18.28 -22.55
C ASP A 303 4.89 19.35 -22.47
N GLU A 304 5.69 19.51 -23.51
CA GLU A 304 6.79 20.47 -23.53
C GLU A 304 6.33 21.91 -23.26
N LYS A 305 5.11 22.28 -23.65
CA LYS A 305 4.59 23.64 -23.41
C LYS A 305 4.26 23.88 -21.94
N LYS A 306 3.87 22.84 -21.20
CA LYS A 306 3.49 22.95 -19.78
C LYS A 306 4.61 22.58 -18.82
N PHE A 307 5.42 21.59 -19.19
CA PHE A 307 6.51 21.05 -18.38
C PHE A 307 7.88 21.63 -18.74
N GLY A 308 8.01 22.24 -19.92
CA GLY A 308 9.27 22.82 -20.43
C GLY A 308 10.23 21.82 -21.06
N LYS A 309 9.89 20.53 -21.08
CA LYS A 309 10.64 19.46 -21.76
C LYS A 309 9.73 18.28 -22.07
N LYS A 310 10.10 17.48 -23.06
CA LYS A 310 9.35 16.29 -23.49
C LYS A 310 9.73 15.00 -22.74
N ALA A 311 10.91 14.99 -22.13
CA ALA A 311 11.51 13.87 -21.40
C ALA A 311 12.34 14.39 -20.22
N LEU A 312 12.57 13.55 -19.22
CA LEU A 312 13.54 13.81 -18.16
C LEU A 312 14.94 13.38 -18.61
N ALA A 313 15.97 13.96 -17.98
CA ALA A 313 17.34 13.45 -17.99
C ALA A 313 17.68 12.78 -16.65
N GLU A 314 18.79 12.03 -16.58
CA GLU A 314 19.21 11.35 -15.33
C GLU A 314 19.34 12.32 -14.14
N GLY A 315 19.84 13.53 -14.38
CA GLY A 315 19.95 14.57 -13.35
C GLY A 315 18.60 15.09 -12.82
N ASP A 316 17.48 14.70 -13.41
CA ASP A 316 16.14 15.06 -12.93
C ASP A 316 15.51 14.04 -11.98
N ILE A 317 16.04 12.82 -11.90
CA ILE A 317 15.39 11.68 -11.23
C ILE A 317 15.01 11.95 -9.77
N ASN A 318 15.80 12.72 -9.03
CA ASN A 318 15.56 13.05 -7.61
C ASN A 318 15.01 14.46 -7.41
N LYS A 319 14.61 15.15 -8.48
CA LYS A 319 13.97 16.46 -8.37
C LYS A 319 12.48 16.26 -8.06
N THR A 320 11.95 17.11 -7.21
CA THR A 320 10.51 17.14 -6.92
C THR A 320 9.72 17.59 -8.15
N GLY A 321 8.48 17.13 -8.28
CA GLY A 321 7.56 17.59 -9.33
C GLY A 321 7.78 16.95 -10.70
N THR A 322 8.50 15.82 -10.76
CA THR A 322 8.74 15.05 -11.99
C THR A 322 7.75 13.90 -12.17
N VAL A 323 6.57 13.97 -11.56
CA VAL A 323 5.52 12.98 -11.75
C VAL A 323 4.76 13.29 -13.04
N LEU A 324 4.52 12.28 -13.86
CA LEU A 324 3.71 12.42 -15.07
C LEU A 324 2.21 12.40 -14.71
N LEU A 325 1.63 13.60 -14.58
CA LEU A 325 0.24 13.87 -14.24
C LEU A 325 -0.58 14.03 -15.52
N ARG A 326 -1.46 13.07 -15.80
CA ARG A 326 -2.16 12.97 -17.10
C ARG A 326 -2.88 14.27 -17.47
N GLU A 327 -3.59 14.87 -16.51
CA GLU A 327 -4.40 16.05 -16.74
C GLU A 327 -3.59 17.35 -16.73
N GLN A 328 -2.35 17.34 -16.21
CA GLN A 328 -1.60 18.57 -15.94
C GLN A 328 -0.42 18.75 -16.87
N ASN A 329 0.46 17.76 -17.00
CA ASN A 329 1.77 17.92 -17.66
C ASN A 329 2.08 16.84 -18.70
N ALA A 330 1.08 16.05 -19.11
CA ALA A 330 1.25 14.97 -20.06
C ALA A 330 0.49 15.19 -21.38
N VAL A 331 1.03 14.64 -22.45
CA VAL A 331 0.37 14.45 -23.76
C VAL A 331 0.54 13.00 -24.20
N ALA A 332 -0.28 12.56 -25.17
CA ALA A 332 -0.10 11.24 -25.78
C ALA A 332 1.32 11.08 -26.31
N PHE A 333 1.89 9.89 -26.15
CA PHE A 333 3.23 9.60 -26.64
C PHE A 333 3.30 9.72 -28.17
N ASP A 334 4.27 10.49 -28.66
CA ASP A 334 4.59 10.60 -30.08
C ASP A 334 5.91 9.85 -30.38
N PRO A 335 5.89 8.74 -31.13
CA PRO A 335 7.10 8.01 -31.49
C PRO A 335 8.07 8.83 -32.37
N ASN A 336 7.57 9.87 -33.05
CA ASN A 336 8.34 10.72 -33.96
C ASN A 336 8.83 12.01 -33.29
N ALA A 337 8.72 12.15 -31.97
CA ALA A 337 9.13 13.34 -31.23
C ALA A 337 10.65 13.59 -31.22
N GLY A 338 11.47 12.82 -31.95
CA GLY A 338 12.93 12.98 -32.01
C GLY A 338 13.63 12.55 -30.71
N TRP A 339 13.37 11.32 -30.27
CA TRP A 339 13.93 10.72 -29.06
C TRP A 339 15.44 10.51 -29.15
N LYS A 340 16.14 10.79 -28.06
CA LYS A 340 17.59 10.63 -27.94
C LYS A 340 17.91 9.55 -26.92
N ALA A 341 18.97 8.78 -27.16
CA ALA A 341 19.44 7.81 -26.18
C ALA A 341 19.72 8.53 -24.85
N GLY A 342 19.16 7.99 -23.76
CA GLY A 342 19.19 8.63 -22.44
C GLY A 342 17.92 9.38 -22.04
N ASP A 343 17.00 9.67 -22.97
CA ASP A 343 15.70 10.27 -22.63
C ASP A 343 14.92 9.36 -21.67
N LEU A 344 14.33 9.96 -20.63
CA LEU A 344 13.60 9.25 -19.59
C LEU A 344 12.13 9.64 -19.54
N LEU A 345 11.24 8.64 -19.42
CA LEU A 345 9.82 8.83 -19.15
C LEU A 345 9.38 8.01 -17.93
N PRO A 346 8.52 8.52 -17.04
CA PRO A 346 8.07 7.76 -15.86
C PRO A 346 7.42 6.43 -16.21
N GLN A 347 7.65 5.40 -15.39
CA GLN A 347 7.00 4.09 -15.57
C GLN A 347 5.49 4.12 -15.30
N TYR A 348 5.04 5.09 -14.52
CA TYR A 348 3.63 5.31 -14.21
C TYR A 348 3.23 6.72 -14.60
N PHE A 349 2.05 6.84 -15.19
CA PHE A 349 1.32 8.11 -15.17
C PHE A 349 0.27 8.06 -14.06
N VAL A 350 -0.03 9.23 -13.50
CA VAL A 350 -0.95 9.40 -12.36
C VAL A 350 -2.13 10.28 -12.79
N SER A 351 -3.32 9.94 -12.33
CA SER A 351 -4.59 10.58 -12.67
C SER A 351 -5.67 10.22 -11.66
N SER A 352 -6.19 11.21 -10.93
CA SER A 352 -7.38 11.02 -10.09
C SER A 352 -8.63 10.74 -10.93
N ALA A 353 -8.72 11.29 -12.14
CA ALA A 353 -9.86 11.07 -13.03
C ALA A 353 -9.99 9.62 -13.52
N ASN A 354 -8.93 8.82 -13.43
CA ASN A 354 -8.99 7.38 -13.70
C ASN A 354 -9.44 6.54 -12.50
N ALA A 355 -9.32 7.09 -11.30
CA ALA A 355 -9.64 6.36 -10.09
C ALA A 355 -11.17 6.18 -10.00
N LYS A 356 -11.61 4.93 -9.80
CA LYS A 356 -13.04 4.59 -9.71
C LYS A 356 -13.26 3.32 -8.90
N GLY A 357 -14.49 3.13 -8.42
CA GLY A 357 -14.87 1.98 -7.60
C GLY A 357 -14.26 2.05 -6.19
N SER A 358 -14.28 0.91 -5.49
CA SER A 358 -13.69 0.74 -4.15
C SER A 358 -12.21 1.14 -4.11
N ALA A 359 -11.47 0.85 -5.20
CA ALA A 359 -10.07 1.24 -5.37
C ALA A 359 -9.79 2.77 -5.29
N ALA A 360 -10.83 3.59 -5.26
CA ALA A 360 -10.75 5.03 -5.23
C ALA A 360 -11.34 5.63 -3.95
N ASP A 361 -11.63 4.87 -2.89
CA ASP A 361 -12.32 5.40 -1.71
C ASP A 361 -11.48 6.39 -0.90
N ASN A 362 -10.16 6.27 -0.97
CA ASN A 362 -9.22 7.19 -0.30
C ASN A 362 -8.88 8.42 -1.16
N LYS A 363 -9.85 9.33 -1.33
CA LYS A 363 -9.73 10.55 -2.20
C LYS A 363 -9.21 11.80 -1.51
N GLN A 364 -9.01 11.76 -0.20
CA GLN A 364 -8.61 12.92 0.59
C GLN A 364 -7.38 12.55 1.42
N VAL A 365 -6.24 12.44 0.74
CA VAL A 365 -4.96 12.07 1.36
C VAL A 365 -3.87 13.01 0.88
N LYS A 366 -3.13 13.60 1.82
CA LYS A 366 -2.06 14.55 1.50
C LYS A 366 -0.84 14.28 2.35
N GLY A 367 0.28 14.07 1.68
CA GLY A 367 1.62 14.01 2.25
C GLY A 367 2.38 15.29 1.98
N THR A 368 2.99 15.84 3.02
CA THR A 368 3.94 16.96 2.93
C THR A 368 5.27 16.54 3.54
N TRP A 369 6.36 16.79 2.83
CA TRP A 369 7.70 16.53 3.33
C TRP A 369 8.38 17.85 3.65
N LYS A 370 8.85 17.98 4.88
CA LYS A 370 9.56 19.17 5.35
C LYS A 370 10.65 18.76 6.32
N ASP A 371 11.85 19.30 6.12
CA ASP A 371 13.01 19.09 6.99
C ASP A 371 13.29 17.60 7.29
N GLY A 372 13.19 16.72 6.29
CA GLY A 372 13.43 15.29 6.46
C GLY A 372 12.28 14.50 7.09
N THR A 373 11.09 15.10 7.25
CA THR A 373 9.94 14.46 7.89
C THR A 373 8.75 14.45 6.95
N TRP A 374 8.18 13.28 6.73
CA TRP A 374 6.86 13.17 6.12
C TRP A 374 5.78 13.46 7.16
N THR A 375 4.75 14.21 6.75
CA THR A 375 3.48 14.35 7.45
C THR A 375 2.37 14.01 6.47
N VAL A 376 1.69 12.89 6.71
CA VAL A 376 0.57 12.39 5.91
C VAL A 376 -0.70 12.58 6.71
N VAL A 377 -1.70 13.25 6.11
CA VAL A 377 -3.06 13.37 6.62
C VAL A 377 -4.02 12.66 5.67
N TRP A 378 -5.01 11.97 6.19
CA TRP A 378 -5.85 11.03 5.46
C TRP A 378 -7.26 11.05 6.01
N ALA A 379 -8.28 11.24 5.17
CA ALA A 379 -9.68 10.97 5.51
C ALA A 379 -10.18 9.70 4.81
N ARG A 380 -10.81 8.81 5.57
CA ARG A 380 -11.42 7.56 5.11
C ARG A 380 -12.85 7.49 5.65
N SER A 381 -13.81 7.16 4.81
CA SER A 381 -15.20 6.95 5.27
C SER A 381 -15.24 5.84 6.34
N LEU A 382 -16.00 6.05 7.41
CA LEU A 382 -16.21 5.04 8.45
C LEU A 382 -16.99 3.86 7.87
N ASN A 383 -18.09 4.15 7.16
CA ASN A 383 -19.06 3.14 6.75
C ASN A 383 -18.87 2.71 5.29
N LEU A 384 -17.64 2.40 4.89
CA LEU A 384 -17.39 1.77 3.60
C LEU A 384 -18.18 0.45 3.51
N ALA A 385 -18.89 0.29 2.39
CA ALA A 385 -19.83 -0.81 2.18
C ALA A 385 -19.30 -1.85 1.17
N ASN A 386 -18.11 -1.62 0.61
CA ASN A 386 -17.56 -2.55 -0.37
C ASN A 386 -17.12 -3.85 0.32
N PRO A 387 -17.27 -5.01 -0.35
CA PRO A 387 -16.94 -6.32 0.22
C PRO A 387 -15.43 -6.60 0.32
N ASP A 388 -14.60 -5.68 -0.17
CA ASP A 388 -13.14 -5.65 -0.10
C ASP A 388 -12.59 -4.70 0.97
N ASP A 389 -13.45 -3.97 1.68
CA ASP A 389 -13.09 -3.01 2.73
C ASP A 389 -13.36 -3.51 4.15
N LYS A 390 -12.59 -3.00 5.11
CA LYS A 390 -12.96 -3.04 6.53
C LYS A 390 -13.69 -1.78 6.97
N ALA A 391 -15.00 -1.90 7.13
CA ALA A 391 -15.86 -0.85 7.69
C ALA A 391 -15.48 -0.53 9.15
N LEU A 392 -15.22 0.76 9.41
CA LEU A 392 -14.93 1.31 10.73
C LEU A 392 -16.21 1.87 11.36
N LYS A 393 -16.46 1.56 12.63
CA LYS A 393 -17.70 1.97 13.31
C LYS A 393 -17.40 2.47 14.71
N GLU A 394 -18.13 3.49 15.12
CA GLU A 394 -18.14 3.92 16.52
C GLU A 394 -18.62 2.78 17.44
N GLY A 395 -18.07 2.73 18.65
CA GLY A 395 -18.26 1.66 19.63
C GLY A 395 -17.47 0.38 19.35
N LYS A 396 -16.56 0.36 18.36
CA LYS A 396 -15.78 -0.83 17.97
C LYS A 396 -14.28 -0.62 18.14
N VAL A 397 -13.58 -1.75 18.29
CA VAL A 397 -12.13 -1.85 18.38
C VAL A 397 -11.64 -2.70 17.21
N TYR A 398 -10.53 -2.27 16.61
CA TYR A 398 -9.92 -2.88 15.44
C TYR A 398 -8.42 -3.12 15.71
N ASN A 399 -7.83 -4.09 15.00
CA ASN A 399 -6.40 -4.33 15.04
C ASN A 399 -5.74 -3.62 13.85
N PHE A 400 -4.74 -2.81 14.14
CA PHE A 400 -3.95 -2.07 13.16
C PHE A 400 -2.51 -2.58 13.15
N ALA A 401 -1.88 -2.60 11.97
CA ALA A 401 -0.43 -2.72 11.84
C ALA A 401 0.09 -1.72 10.81
N PHE A 402 1.25 -1.11 11.09
CA PHE A 402 1.79 -0.02 10.28
C PHE A 402 3.07 -0.44 9.58
N ALA A 403 3.32 0.14 8.41
CA ALA A 403 4.59 0.00 7.71
C ALA A 403 5.02 1.32 7.05
N VAL A 404 6.33 1.56 7.08
CA VAL A 404 6.99 2.65 6.35
C VAL A 404 8.04 2.08 5.42
N HIS A 405 7.94 2.44 4.14
CA HIS A 405 9.03 2.33 3.17
C HIS A 405 9.65 3.71 3.01
N ASP A 406 10.94 3.83 3.27
CA ASP A 406 11.71 5.02 2.99
C ASP A 406 13.06 4.65 2.34
N ASP A 407 13.78 5.62 1.80
CA ASP A 407 15.16 5.42 1.33
C ASP A 407 15.24 4.44 0.15
N ASN A 408 14.39 4.69 -0.86
CA ASN A 408 14.37 3.95 -2.14
C ASN A 408 14.22 2.43 -1.99
N VAL A 409 13.50 1.96 -0.97
CA VAL A 409 13.28 0.52 -0.73
C VAL A 409 11.89 0.05 -1.12
N THR A 410 11.78 -1.25 -1.40
CA THR A 410 10.49 -1.93 -1.56
C THR A 410 10.48 -3.28 -0.87
N SER A 411 9.40 -4.04 -1.08
CA SER A 411 9.24 -5.41 -0.61
C SER A 411 9.65 -5.55 0.85
N ARG A 412 10.60 -6.42 1.20
CA ARG A 412 11.03 -6.68 2.59
C ARG A 412 11.82 -5.55 3.25
N GLY A 413 12.23 -4.52 2.52
CA GLY A 413 13.10 -3.45 3.02
C GLY A 413 12.45 -2.42 3.95
N HIS A 414 11.22 -2.66 4.42
CA HIS A 414 10.44 -1.71 5.22
C HIS A 414 10.58 -1.90 6.72
N LEU A 415 10.15 -0.88 7.45
CA LEU A 415 9.99 -0.92 8.89
C LEU A 415 8.52 -1.20 9.22
N ILE A 416 8.26 -2.02 10.24
CA ILE A 416 6.92 -2.44 10.63
C ILE A 416 6.68 -2.24 12.12
N SER A 417 5.41 -2.11 12.51
CA SER A 417 5.00 -2.17 13.91
C SER A 417 4.57 -3.59 14.30
N PHE A 418 4.60 -3.90 15.59
CA PHE A 418 3.71 -4.91 16.15
C PHE A 418 2.23 -4.47 15.99
N PRO A 419 1.24 -5.39 16.03
CA PRO A 419 -0.16 -4.99 15.96
C PRO A 419 -0.55 -4.15 17.18
N VAL A 420 -1.45 -3.18 16.99
CA VAL A 420 -1.98 -2.30 18.03
C VAL A 420 -3.48 -2.15 17.87
N THR A 421 -4.21 -2.09 18.98
CA THR A 421 -5.66 -1.88 18.94
C THR A 421 -6.00 -0.39 18.81
N VAL A 422 -6.94 -0.08 17.91
CA VAL A 422 -7.51 1.26 17.74
C VAL A 422 -9.00 1.20 18.01
N GLY A 423 -9.49 2.05 18.92
CA GLY A 423 -10.90 2.12 19.30
C GLY A 423 -11.55 3.41 18.83
N PHE A 424 -12.71 3.30 18.17
CA PHE A 424 -13.54 4.43 17.78
C PHE A 424 -14.66 4.56 18.79
N GLY A 425 -14.57 5.50 19.75
CA GLY A 425 -15.51 5.59 20.87
C GLY A 425 -15.49 4.36 21.80
N ALA A 426 -14.39 3.60 21.78
CA ALA A 426 -14.20 2.39 22.58
C ALA A 426 -12.76 2.36 23.15
N LYS A 427 -12.58 1.72 24.32
CA LYS A 427 -11.27 1.61 24.96
C LYS A 427 -10.34 0.71 24.15
N ALA A 428 -9.13 1.19 23.89
CA ALA A 428 -8.09 0.47 23.14
C ALA A 428 -6.70 1.04 23.47
N ALA A 429 -5.64 0.49 22.88
CA ALA A 429 -4.29 1.01 23.05
C ALA A 429 -4.11 2.42 22.43
N ILE A 430 -4.88 2.72 21.38
CA ILE A 430 -5.04 4.05 20.79
C ILE A 430 -6.54 4.34 20.72
N GLU A 431 -6.98 5.40 21.37
CA GLU A 431 -8.37 5.83 21.36
C GLU A 431 -8.55 6.99 20.37
N ALA A 432 -9.41 6.81 19.37
CA ALA A 432 -9.69 7.83 18.38
C ALA A 432 -10.44 9.01 19.02
N THR A 433 -9.98 10.24 18.72
CA THR A 433 -10.63 11.45 19.23
C THR A 433 -11.87 11.76 18.41
N LYS A 434 -13.05 11.77 19.04
CA LYS A 434 -14.27 12.21 18.38
C LYS A 434 -14.24 13.72 18.15
N LEU A 435 -14.35 14.14 16.90
CA LEU A 435 -14.48 15.54 16.51
C LEU A 435 -15.92 16.00 16.77
N LYS A 436 -16.06 17.28 17.11
CA LYS A 436 -17.36 17.90 17.43
C LYS A 436 -18.10 18.37 16.20
#